data_AF-A0A0F2PXP6-F1
#
_entry.id   AF-A0A0F2PXP6-F1
#
_cell.length_a   1.000
_cell.length_b   1.000
_cell.length_c   1.000
_cell.angle_alpha   90.00
_cell.angle_beta   90.00
_cell.angle_gamma   90.00
#
_symmetry.space_group_name_H-M   'P 1'
#
loop_
_entity.id
_entity.type
_entity.pdbx_description
1 polymer ?
#
loop_
_entity_poly.entity_id
_entity_poly.type
_entity_poly.pdbx_seq_one_letter_code
_entity_poly.pdbx_strand_id
1 'polypeptide(L)' 'MINKDMSITELLQAYPQTADILREVGMACSLCMGASTETLEQGIKAHGLKLEEVLSQLNSIIKENNGV' A
#
# COMPACT_ATOMS: atom_id res chain seq x y z
N MET A 1 -9.12 -0.67 -8.02
CA MET A 1 -8.73 -1.93 -7.34
C MET A 1 -7.22 -1.96 -7.27
N ILE A 2 -6.66 -2.13 -6.08
CA ILE A 2 -5.22 -2.14 -5.84
C ILE A 2 -4.70 -3.55 -6.09
N ASN A 3 -3.58 -3.66 -6.80
CA ASN A 3 -2.92 -4.93 -7.13
C ASN A 3 -1.44 -4.87 -6.74
N LYS A 4 -0.80 -6.03 -6.71
CA LYS A 4 0.56 -6.22 -6.20
C LYS A 4 1.67 -5.56 -7.04
N ASP A 5 1.39 -5.23 -8.29
CA ASP A 5 2.36 -4.72 -9.26
C ASP A 5 2.45 -3.18 -9.24
N MET A 6 1.50 -2.50 -8.57
CA MET A 6 1.59 -1.05 -8.34
C MET A 6 2.83 -0.71 -7.52
N SER A 7 3.42 0.46 -7.76
CA SER A 7 4.41 1.02 -6.85
C SER A 7 3.73 1.67 -5.63
N ILE A 8 4.48 1.83 -4.53
CA ILE A 8 3.98 2.56 -3.35
C ILE A 8 3.66 4.01 -3.72
N THR A 9 4.46 4.62 -4.59
CA THR A 9 4.22 6.01 -5.05
C THR A 9 2.92 6.11 -5.85
N GLU A 10 2.69 5.20 -6.80
CA GLU A 10 1.45 5.18 -7.59
C GLU A 10 0.22 4.95 -6.70
N LEU A 11 0.32 4.00 -5.75
CA LEU A 11 -0.72 3.73 -4.76
C LEU A 11 -1.09 5.00 -3.99
N LEU A 12 -0.11 5.71 -3.43
CA LEU A 12 -0.34 6.90 -2.62
C LEU A 12 -0.85 8.10 -3.44
N GLN A 13 -0.46 8.20 -4.71
CA GLN A 13 -1.00 9.22 -5.61
C GLN A 13 -2.47 8.95 -5.98
N ALA A 14 -2.81 7.69 -6.25
CA ALA A 14 -4.17 7.30 -6.63
C ALA A 14 -5.12 7.19 -5.43
N TYR A 15 -4.60 6.79 -4.26
CA TYR A 15 -5.38 6.49 -3.06
C TYR A 15 -4.65 7.04 -1.80
N PRO A 16 -4.58 8.36 -1.61
CA PRO A 16 -3.83 8.96 -0.51
C PRO A 16 -4.28 8.47 0.88
N GLN A 17 -5.53 8.05 1.03
CA GLN A 17 -6.07 7.46 2.26
C GLN A 17 -5.40 6.14 2.66
N THR A 18 -4.72 5.44 1.74
CA THR A 18 -4.00 4.20 2.07
C THR A 18 -2.72 4.43 2.85
N ALA A 19 -2.25 5.69 2.96
CA ALA A 19 -1.07 6.04 3.74
C ALA A 19 -1.17 5.60 5.20
N ASP A 20 -2.37 5.70 5.80
CA ASP A 20 -2.60 5.29 7.19
C ASP A 20 -2.44 3.77 7.35
N ILE A 21 -3.03 2.97 6.45
CA ILE A 21 -2.88 1.51 6.45
C ILE A 21 -1.40 1.11 6.34
N LEU A 22 -0.65 1.72 5.41
CA LEU A 22 0.78 1.44 5.26
C LEU A 22 1.55 1.78 6.54
N ARG A 23 1.21 2.88 7.21
CA ARG A 23 1.82 3.26 8.49
C ARG A 23 1.48 2.25 9.59
N GLU A 24 0.24 1.78 9.68
CA GLU A 24 -0.21 0.80 10.67
C GLU A 24 0.48 -0.56 10.53
N VAL A 25 0.73 -1.01 9.30
CA VAL A 25 1.46 -2.27 9.04
C VAL A 25 2.99 -2.12 9.09
N GLY A 26 3.51 -0.95 9.49
CA GLY A 26 4.95 -0.72 9.67
C GLY A 26 5.71 -0.36 8.39
N MET A 27 4.99 0.03 7.32
CA MET A 27 5.56 0.57 6.08
C MET A 27 5.52 2.10 6.06
N ALA A 28 6.24 2.75 6.98
CA ALA A 28 6.34 4.21 6.99
C ALA A 28 7.09 4.73 5.75
N CYS A 29 6.36 5.31 4.80
CA CYS A 29 6.86 5.62 3.45
C CYS A 29 7.93 6.74 3.40
N SER A 30 7.97 7.64 4.39
CA SER A 30 8.79 8.86 4.35
C SER A 30 10.30 8.64 4.40
N LEU A 31 10.76 7.41 4.66
CA LEU A 31 12.19 7.05 4.80
C LEU A 31 12.64 5.91 3.88
N CYS A 32 11.75 5.26 3.13
CA CYS A 32 12.15 4.17 2.25
C CYS A 32 12.66 4.74 0.92
N MET A 33 13.98 4.73 0.74
CA MET A 33 14.61 5.13 -0.54
C MET A 33 14.13 4.31 -1.75
N GLY A 34 13.46 3.17 -1.53
CA GLY A 34 12.94 2.27 -2.56
C GLY A 34 11.49 2.52 -3.01
N ALA A 35 10.71 3.33 -2.29
CA ALA A 35 9.25 3.39 -2.46
C ALA A 35 8.75 3.88 -3.85
N SER A 36 9.63 4.54 -4.62
CA SER A 36 9.35 4.96 -5.99
C SER A 36 9.80 3.96 -7.05
N THR A 37 10.60 2.96 -6.68
CA THR A 37 11.20 1.97 -7.59
C THR A 37 10.74 0.54 -7.35
N GLU A 38 10.17 0.25 -6.18
CA GLU A 38 9.68 -1.08 -5.80
C GLU A 38 8.17 -1.23 -6.02
N THR A 39 7.73 -2.45 -6.34
CA THR A 39 6.31 -2.82 -6.33
C THR A 39 5.80 -3.04 -4.91
N LEU A 40 4.48 -3.02 -4.72
CA LEU A 40 3.85 -3.38 -3.44
C LEU A 40 4.23 -4.80 -3.01
N GLU A 41 4.28 -5.77 -3.94
CA GLU A 41 4.74 -7.11 -3.63
C GLU A 41 6.16 -7.12 -3.03
N GLN A 42 7.08 -6.38 -3.65
CA GLN A 42 8.47 -6.32 -3.21
C GLN A 42 8.57 -5.63 -1.84
N GLY A 43 7.97 -4.46 -1.67
CA GLY A 43 8.06 -3.71 -0.42
C GLY A 43 7.38 -4.41 0.74
N ILE A 44 6.18 -4.98 0.54
CA ILE A 44 5.47 -5.70 1.59
C ILE A 44 6.28 -6.95 2.01
N LYS A 45 6.81 -7.72 1.05
CA LYS A 45 7.63 -8.91 1.37
C LYS A 45 8.96 -8.56 2.01
N ALA A 46 9.61 -7.47 1.58
CA ALA A 46 10.88 -7.01 2.16
C ALA A 46 10.74 -6.64 3.64
N HIS A 47 9.54 -6.21 4.05
CA HIS A 47 9.19 -5.92 5.43
C HIS A 47 8.62 -7.13 6.20
N GLY A 48 8.63 -8.33 5.61
CA GLY A 48 8.17 -9.56 6.25
C GLY A 48 6.65 -9.66 6.45
N LEU A 49 5.89 -8.83 5.74
CA LEU A 49 4.43 -8.77 5.82
C LEU A 49 3.78 -9.72 4.81
N LYS A 50 2.53 -10.12 5.08
CA LYS A 50 1.76 -10.96 4.17
C LYS A 50 1.06 -10.10 3.11
N LEU A 51 1.47 -10.27 1.86
CA LEU A 51 0.93 -9.55 0.70
C LEU A 51 -0.59 -9.53 0.65
N GLU A 52 -1.22 -10.70 0.74
CA GLU A 52 -2.68 -10.84 0.62
C GLU A 52 -3.44 -10.09 1.72
N GLU A 53 -2.92 -10.08 2.96
CA GLU A 53 -3.56 -9.37 4.08
C GLU A 53 -3.49 -7.86 3.89
N VAL A 54 -2.34 -7.35 3.43
CA VAL A 54 -2.17 -5.92 3.16
C VAL A 54 -3.02 -5.49 1.96
N LEU A 55 -3.01 -6.24 0.86
CA LEU A 55 -3.85 -5.95 -0.31
C LEU A 55 -5.35 -5.97 0.02
N SER A 56 -5.78 -6.89 0.89
CA SER A 56 -7.16 -6.95 1.35
C SER A 56 -7.57 -5.69 2.13
N GLN A 57 -6.74 -5.24 3.07
CA GLN A 57 -6.98 -4.02 3.84
C GLN A 57 -7.02 -2.78 2.94
N LEU A 58 -6.04 -2.66 2.03
CA LEU A 58 -5.97 -1.60 1.03
C LEU A 58 -7.21 -1.57 0.11
N ASN A 59 -7.67 -2.74 -0.36
CA ASN A 59 -8.86 -2.81 -1.20
C ASN A 59 -10.17 -2.59 -0.43
N SER A 60 -10.19 -2.83 0.89
CA SER A 60 -11.36 -2.60 1.73
C SER A 60 -11.58 -1.10 1.96
N ILE A 61 -10.53 -0.36 2.31
CA ILE A 61 -10.64 1.08 2.56
C ILE A 61 -11.06 1.86 1.30
N ILE A 62 -10.65 1.45 0.11
CA ILE A 62 -11.11 2.10 -1.14
C ILE A 62 -12.58 1.77 -1.46
N LYS A 63 -13.11 0.61 -1.05
CA LYS A 63 -14.52 0.28 -1.25
C LYS A 63 -15.42 1.09 -0.32
N GLU A 64 -15.00 1.27 0.94
CA GLU A 64 -15.73 2.08 1.91
C GLU A 64 -15.75 3.57 1.53
N ASN A 65 -14.69 4.08 0.91
CA ASN A 65 -14.63 5.48 0.45
C ASN A 65 -15.37 5.76 -0.89
N ASN A 66 -15.88 4.74 -1.58
CA ASN A 66 -16.70 4.90 -2.79
C ASN A 66 -18.23 4.78 -2.49
N GLY A 67 -18.62 4.93 -1.23
CA GLY A 67 -20.01 4.86 -0.76
C GLY A 67 -20.66 6.23 -0.49
N VAL A 68 -20.50 7.20 -1.40
CA VAL A 68 -21.27 8.46 -1.41
C VAL A 68 -21.77 8.77 -2.81
#